data_AF-A0A7S1Y5S9-F1
#
_entry.id   AF-A0A7S1Y5S9-F1
#
_cell.length_a   1.000
_cell.length_b   1.000
_cell.length_c   1.000
_cell.angle_alpha   90.00
_cell.angle_beta   90.00
_cell.angle_gamma   90.00
#
_symmetry.space_group_name_H-M   'P 1'
#
loop_
_entity.id
_entity.type
_entity.pdbx_description
1 polymer ?
#
loop_
_entity_poly.entity_id
_entity_poly.type
_entity_poly.pdbx_seq_one_letter_code
_entity_poly.pdbx_strand_id
1 'polypeptide(L)'
;MDDDDGDDNNQNDHEGAQEWIGGDSICVQIGDIFDRGDKELSCLSLLSRLSHQAQQDGGVLSVLFGNHEALNAEGHFDYVTEGGFAEFETKLANAPTSVSRLVSPLDGDDTDDRKRTARWGALVHPKSPLRKVAFANMKVALIVGRSVLVHGGLVPKHLSHYKNENCCDHDDPLGAMNREAQEWFLKQGASSNNNTDDEE
;
A
#
# COMPACT_ATOMS: atom_id res chain seq x y z
N MET A 1 51.23 12.05 -9.30
CA MET A 1 50.86 12.23 -7.89
C MET A 1 50.12 13.54 -7.86
N ASP A 2 48.84 13.40 -7.54
CA ASP A 2 47.93 14.40 -6.99
C ASP A 2 47.16 15.24 -8.02
N ASP A 3 46.21 14.53 -8.66
CA ASP A 3 44.76 14.76 -8.59
C ASP A 3 44.29 16.22 -8.39
N ASP A 4 43.73 16.79 -9.46
CA ASP A 4 42.98 18.05 -9.48
C ASP A 4 41.48 17.69 -9.43
N ASP A 5 40.86 17.95 -8.28
CA ASP A 5 39.48 17.63 -7.95
C ASP A 5 38.49 18.45 -8.82
N GLY A 6 37.91 17.77 -9.80
CA GLY A 6 36.71 18.25 -10.50
C GLY A 6 35.51 18.21 -9.57
N ASP A 7 35.10 19.39 -9.07
CA ASP A 7 33.84 19.63 -8.39
C ASP A 7 32.68 19.45 -9.39
N ASP A 8 32.19 18.21 -9.50
CA ASP A 8 31.05 17.82 -10.34
C ASP A 8 29.77 17.76 -9.50
N ASN A 9 29.48 18.82 -8.74
CA ASN A 9 28.22 18.99 -8.02
C ASN A 9 27.23 19.83 -8.84
N ASN A 10 26.73 19.26 -9.93
CA ASN A 10 25.48 19.76 -10.53
C ASN A 10 24.74 18.67 -11.31
N GLN A 11 24.44 17.55 -10.63
CA GLN A 11 23.36 16.67 -11.07
C GLN A 11 22.02 17.34 -10.73
N ASN A 12 21.64 18.32 -11.55
CA ASN A 12 20.23 18.63 -11.74
C ASN A 12 19.65 17.44 -12.51
N ASP A 13 19.20 16.43 -11.77
CA ASP A 13 18.29 15.44 -12.30
C ASP A 13 17.11 16.20 -12.88
N HIS A 14 17.04 16.27 -14.20
CA HIS A 14 15.88 16.75 -14.91
C HIS A 14 14.75 15.74 -14.65
N GLU A 15 14.12 15.81 -13.47
CA GLU A 15 12.87 15.13 -13.16
C GLU A 15 11.79 15.76 -14.05
N GLY A 16 11.70 15.27 -15.28
CA GLY A 16 10.51 15.46 -16.09
C GLY A 16 9.29 15.04 -15.28
N ALA A 17 8.19 15.76 -15.41
CA ALA A 17 6.95 15.42 -14.73
C ALA A 17 6.62 13.94 -15.02
N GLN A 18 6.54 13.12 -13.96
CA GLN A 18 6.30 11.69 -14.07
C GLN A 18 4.84 11.45 -14.50
N GLU A 19 4.52 11.61 -15.78
CA GLU A 19 3.17 11.59 -16.35
C GLU A 19 2.82 10.24 -17.00
N TRP A 20 1.52 9.92 -17.05
CA TRP A 20 1.01 8.79 -17.81
C TRP A 20 1.19 9.04 -19.31
N ILE A 21 1.88 8.13 -19.98
CA ILE A 21 2.09 8.15 -21.44
C ILE A 21 1.53 6.89 -22.12
N GLY A 22 0.73 6.11 -21.39
CA GLY A 22 0.21 4.81 -21.85
C GLY A 22 -1.04 4.90 -22.71
N GLY A 23 -1.64 6.09 -22.88
CA GLY A 23 -2.91 6.25 -23.62
C GLY A 23 -4.02 5.38 -23.03
N ASP A 24 -4.66 4.58 -23.90
CA ASP A 24 -5.74 3.64 -23.55
C ASP A 24 -5.24 2.27 -23.03
N SER A 25 -3.95 2.15 -22.73
CA SER A 25 -3.35 0.90 -22.24
C SER A 25 -3.86 0.49 -20.85
N ILE A 26 -3.83 -0.82 -20.60
CA ILE A 26 -4.04 -1.40 -19.27
C ILE A 26 -2.68 -1.72 -18.66
N CYS A 27 -2.34 -1.03 -17.57
CA CYS A 27 -1.19 -1.32 -16.71
C CYS A 27 -1.67 -1.98 -15.41
N VAL A 28 -0.99 -3.04 -14.98
CA VAL A 28 -1.27 -3.73 -13.73
C VAL A 28 0.01 -3.82 -12.91
N GLN A 29 0.04 -3.12 -11.79
CA GLN A 29 1.06 -3.30 -10.77
C GLN A 29 0.62 -4.50 -9.90
N ILE A 30 1.52 -5.47 -9.74
CA ILE A 30 1.21 -6.80 -9.16
C ILE A 30 1.54 -6.95 -7.65
N GLY A 31 1.37 -5.92 -6.83
CA GLY A 31 1.65 -5.91 -5.39
C GLY A 31 3.08 -5.54 -4.99
N ASP A 32 3.33 -5.51 -3.68
CA ASP A 32 4.60 -5.18 -3.02
C ASP A 32 5.08 -3.75 -3.31
N ILE A 33 4.25 -2.78 -2.96
CA ILE A 33 4.61 -1.37 -2.96
C ILE A 33 5.34 -1.00 -1.66
N PHE A 34 4.95 -1.64 -0.55
CA PHE A 34 5.56 -1.43 0.75
C PHE A 34 6.80 -2.31 0.98
N ASP A 35 7.62 -1.89 1.94
CA ASP A 35 8.85 -2.50 2.45
C ASP A 35 10.07 -2.45 1.51
N ARG A 36 11.26 -2.72 2.09
CA ARG A 36 12.59 -2.79 1.44
C ARG A 36 13.11 -1.51 0.76
N GLY A 37 12.29 -0.46 0.64
CA GLY A 37 12.70 0.83 0.10
C GLY A 37 12.23 2.01 0.97
N ASP A 38 12.82 3.19 0.76
CA ASP A 38 12.63 4.37 1.61
C ASP A 38 11.62 5.39 1.06
N LYS A 39 10.90 5.04 -0.02
CA LYS A 39 10.03 5.94 -0.81
C LYS A 39 8.64 5.35 -1.09
N GLU A 40 8.12 4.56 -0.16
CA GLU A 40 6.87 3.82 -0.25
C GLU A 40 5.64 4.75 -0.43
N LEU A 41 5.52 5.81 0.37
CA LEU A 41 4.42 6.78 0.25
C LEU A 41 4.51 7.59 -1.04
N SER A 42 5.75 7.87 -1.48
CA SER A 42 6.02 8.52 -2.75
C SER A 42 5.59 7.62 -3.94
N CYS A 43 5.88 6.32 -3.88
CA CYS A 43 5.40 5.33 -4.85
C CYS A 43 3.86 5.25 -4.89
N LEU A 44 3.20 5.20 -3.74
CA LEU A 44 1.73 5.23 -3.68
C LEU A 44 1.15 6.51 -4.28
N SER A 45 1.75 7.67 -3.98
CA SER A 45 1.32 8.95 -4.53
C SER A 45 1.47 8.98 -6.05
N LEU A 46 2.58 8.46 -6.58
CA LEU A 46 2.83 8.33 -8.01
C LEU A 46 1.78 7.43 -8.67
N LEU A 47 1.58 6.21 -8.15
CA LEU A 47 0.61 5.25 -8.71
C LEU A 47 -0.81 5.78 -8.67
N SER A 48 -1.20 6.47 -7.59
CA SER A 48 -2.50 7.13 -7.50
C SER A 48 -2.67 8.20 -8.57
N ARG A 49 -1.66 9.05 -8.77
CA ARG A 49 -1.69 10.10 -9.80
C ARG A 49 -1.73 9.52 -11.22
N LEU A 50 -0.89 8.55 -11.51
CA LEU A 50 -0.87 7.85 -12.80
C LEU A 50 -2.19 7.12 -13.06
N SER A 51 -2.82 6.55 -12.03
CA SER A 51 -4.15 5.93 -12.17
C SER A 51 -5.23 6.92 -12.56
N HIS A 52 -5.20 8.16 -12.05
CA HIS A 52 -6.15 9.19 -12.46
C HIS A 52 -5.89 9.64 -13.90
N GLN A 53 -4.62 9.84 -14.27
CA GLN A 53 -4.24 10.24 -15.63
C GLN A 53 -4.58 9.15 -16.65
N ALA A 54 -4.32 7.88 -16.34
CA ALA A 54 -4.70 6.75 -17.17
C ALA A 54 -6.20 6.75 -17.47
N GLN A 55 -7.05 6.97 -16.46
CA GLN A 55 -8.50 7.06 -16.67
C GLN A 55 -8.91 8.23 -17.57
N GLN A 56 -8.23 9.38 -17.46
CA GLN A 56 -8.49 10.55 -18.32
C GLN A 56 -8.15 10.27 -19.78
N ASP A 57 -7.13 9.45 -20.04
CA ASP A 57 -6.68 9.07 -21.38
C ASP A 57 -7.38 7.80 -21.92
N GLY A 58 -8.37 7.27 -21.20
CA GLY A 58 -9.11 6.07 -21.58
C GLY A 58 -8.43 4.74 -21.24
N GLY A 59 -7.29 4.79 -20.55
CA GLY A 59 -6.55 3.64 -20.05
C GLY A 59 -6.92 3.26 -18.62
N VAL A 60 -6.18 2.30 -18.08
CA VAL A 60 -6.38 1.78 -16.72
C VAL A 60 -5.03 1.50 -16.07
N LEU A 61 -4.82 2.00 -14.86
CA LEU A 61 -3.78 1.49 -13.96
C LEU A 61 -4.48 0.82 -12.77
N SER A 62 -4.27 -0.48 -12.60
CA SER A 62 -4.76 -1.23 -11.43
C SER A 62 -3.59 -1.71 -10.59
N VAL A 63 -3.75 -1.62 -9.26
CA VAL A 63 -2.77 -2.11 -8.30
C VAL A 63 -3.35 -3.33 -7.61
N LEU A 64 -2.56 -4.39 -7.46
CA LEU A 64 -2.95 -5.60 -6.74
C LEU A 64 -2.37 -5.60 -5.31
N PHE A 65 -2.97 -6.40 -4.43
CA PHE A 65 -2.38 -6.70 -3.13
C PHE A 65 -1.23 -7.69 -3.29
N GLY A 66 -0.07 -7.37 -2.72
CA GLY A 66 1.03 -8.28 -2.46
C GLY A 66 1.04 -8.79 -1.02
N ASN A 67 2.03 -9.62 -0.69
CA ASN A 67 2.19 -10.08 0.68
C ASN A 67 2.69 -8.95 1.59
N HIS A 68 3.45 -7.99 1.07
CA HIS A 68 3.94 -6.86 1.86
C HIS A 68 2.81 -5.88 2.25
N GLU A 69 1.78 -5.71 1.41
CA GLU A 69 0.57 -4.98 1.81
C GLU A 69 -0.12 -5.66 3.00
N ALA A 70 -0.27 -6.99 2.97
CA ALA A 70 -0.90 -7.74 4.05
C ALA A 70 -0.12 -7.63 5.37
N LEU A 71 1.20 -7.86 5.34
CA LEU A 71 2.07 -7.73 6.51
C LEU A 71 1.96 -6.34 7.14
N ASN A 72 2.01 -5.29 6.32
CA ASN A 72 1.90 -3.92 6.81
C ASN A 72 0.51 -3.57 7.34
N ALA A 73 -0.54 -4.13 6.74
CA ALA A 73 -1.90 -3.94 7.22
C ALA A 73 -2.15 -4.61 8.58
N GLU A 74 -1.39 -5.65 8.92
CA GLU A 74 -1.39 -6.38 10.21
C GLU A 74 -0.40 -5.79 11.24
N GLY A 75 0.51 -4.90 10.82
CA GLY A 75 1.53 -4.31 11.69
C GLY A 75 2.82 -5.13 11.79
N HIS A 76 3.03 -6.10 10.91
CA HIS A 76 4.29 -6.83 10.76
C HIS A 76 5.25 -6.00 9.90
N PHE A 77 6.27 -5.41 10.54
CA PHE A 77 7.19 -4.47 9.90
C PHE A 77 8.62 -4.99 9.78
N ASP A 78 8.82 -6.30 9.83
CA ASP A 78 10.15 -6.93 9.83
C ASP A 78 11.00 -6.64 8.57
N TYR A 79 10.36 -6.19 7.48
CA TYR A 79 11.02 -5.86 6.21
C TYR A 79 11.13 -4.35 5.95
N VAL A 80 10.66 -3.53 6.89
CA VAL A 80 10.71 -2.06 6.77
C VAL A 80 12.11 -1.58 7.06
N THR A 81 12.64 -0.71 6.20
CA THR A 81 13.91 -0.05 6.41
C THR A 81 13.75 1.13 7.36
N GLU A 82 14.84 1.58 7.99
CA GLU A 82 14.83 2.82 8.78
C GLU A 82 14.32 4.03 7.97
N GLY A 83 14.65 4.10 6.68
CA GLY A 83 14.17 5.14 5.78
C GLY A 83 12.67 5.02 5.49
N GLY A 84 12.15 3.80 5.34
CA GLY A 84 10.71 3.53 5.19
C GLY A 84 9.90 3.99 6.41
N PHE A 85 10.41 3.75 7.63
CA PHE A 85 9.82 4.30 8.84
C PHE A 85 9.87 5.84 8.88
N ALA A 86 11.03 6.42 8.57
CA ALA A 86 11.23 7.87 8.58
C ALA A 86 10.37 8.61 7.55
N GLU A 87 10.08 7.99 6.40
CA GLU A 87 9.22 8.59 5.38
C GLU A 87 7.80 8.82 5.92
N PHE A 88 7.24 7.86 6.66
CA PHE A 88 5.91 8.00 7.25
C PHE A 88 5.86 9.12 8.30
N GLU A 89 6.84 9.19 9.21
CA GLU A 89 6.92 10.30 10.17
C GLU A 89 6.97 11.65 9.45
N THR A 90 7.89 11.78 8.48
CA THR A 90 8.12 13.03 7.76
C THR A 90 6.91 13.46 6.94
N LYS A 91 6.31 12.55 6.16
CA LYS A 91 5.18 12.88 5.28
C LYS A 91 3.90 13.15 6.06
N LEU A 92 3.66 12.45 7.18
CA LEU A 92 2.48 12.66 8.02
C LEU A 92 2.60 13.92 8.89
N ALA A 93 3.79 14.26 9.37
CA ALA A 93 4.02 15.52 10.09
C ALA A 93 3.71 16.74 9.21
N ASN A 94 3.98 16.63 7.90
CA ASN A 94 3.68 17.66 6.90
C ASN A 94 2.25 17.56 6.33
N ALA A 95 1.44 16.59 6.77
CA ALA A 95 0.07 16.41 6.29
C ALA A 95 -0.91 17.38 6.99
N PRO A 96 -2.07 17.68 6.38
CA PRO A 96 -3.11 18.48 7.03
C PRO A 96 -3.52 17.94 8.41
N THR A 97 -3.92 18.84 9.31
CA THR A 97 -4.14 18.56 10.75
C THR A 97 -5.15 17.43 11.05
N SER A 98 -6.07 17.15 10.12
CA SER A 98 -7.02 16.03 10.22
C SER A 98 -6.35 14.65 10.12
N VAL A 99 -5.22 14.55 9.44
CA VAL A 99 -4.43 13.32 9.28
C VAL A 99 -3.41 13.21 10.42
N SER A 100 -2.74 14.30 10.78
CA SER A 100 -1.72 14.28 11.84
C SER A 100 -2.29 13.99 13.26
N ARG A 101 -3.55 14.34 13.52
CA ARG A 101 -4.23 14.01 14.80
C ARG A 101 -4.54 12.52 14.98
N LEU A 102 -4.59 11.74 13.89
CA LEU A 102 -4.89 10.30 13.96
C LEU A 102 -3.65 9.45 14.23
N VAL A 103 -2.47 10.07 14.18
CA VAL A 103 -1.16 9.49 14.52
C VAL A 103 -0.61 10.01 15.86
N SER A 104 -1.43 10.71 16.65
CA SER A 104 -1.03 11.19 17.98
C SER A 104 -1.05 10.06 19.00
N PRO A 105 0.14 9.57 19.35
CA PRO A 105 0.68 9.75 20.69
C PRO A 105 2.15 10.22 20.57
N LEU A 106 2.37 11.53 20.40
CA LEU A 106 3.74 12.07 20.37
C LEU A 106 4.20 12.48 21.78
N ASP A 107 3.99 11.62 22.77
CA ASP A 107 4.60 11.73 24.11
C ASP A 107 5.74 10.71 24.30
N GLY A 108 6.12 9.98 23.24
CA GLY A 108 7.29 9.11 23.22
C GLY A 108 8.57 9.92 23.09
N ASP A 109 9.44 9.82 24.10
CA ASP A 109 10.75 10.51 24.16
C ASP A 109 11.73 9.96 23.10
N ASP A 110 11.51 8.71 22.63
CA ASP A 110 12.35 8.06 21.61
C ASP A 110 11.89 8.36 20.17
N THR A 111 12.86 8.70 19.31
CA THR A 111 12.67 8.93 17.89
C THR A 111 12.26 7.68 17.11
N ASP A 112 12.71 6.49 17.51
CA ASP A 112 12.37 5.25 16.80
C ASP A 112 10.89 4.88 17.01
N ASP A 113 10.42 5.01 18.25
CA ASP A 113 9.02 4.79 18.62
C ASP A 113 8.08 5.69 17.84
N ARG A 114 8.43 6.96 17.60
CA ARG A 114 7.61 7.88 16.81
C ARG A 114 7.46 7.44 15.37
N LYS A 115 8.54 7.01 14.71
CA LYS A 115 8.47 6.58 13.29
C LYS A 115 7.64 5.31 13.13
N ARG A 116 7.83 4.33 14.03
CA ARG A 116 7.04 3.09 14.06
C ARG A 116 5.56 3.39 14.32
N THR A 117 5.28 4.29 15.26
CA THR A 117 3.93 4.75 15.58
C THR A 117 3.28 5.47 14.40
N ALA A 118 4.04 6.29 13.68
CA ALA A 118 3.56 6.99 12.48
C ALA A 118 3.13 5.99 11.39
N ARG A 119 3.95 4.97 11.10
CA ARG A 119 3.61 3.91 10.16
C ARG A 119 2.41 3.09 10.61
N TRP A 120 2.39 2.66 11.88
CA TRP A 120 1.28 1.92 12.46
C TRP A 120 -0.04 2.69 12.37
N GLY A 121 -0.03 3.96 12.78
CA GLY A 121 -1.20 4.83 12.72
C GLY A 121 -1.67 5.08 11.28
N ALA A 122 -0.76 5.06 10.31
CA ALA A 122 -1.09 5.18 8.90
C ALA A 122 -1.69 3.92 8.28
N LEU A 123 -1.07 2.75 8.48
CA LEU A 123 -1.40 1.53 7.75
C LEU A 123 -2.29 0.58 8.54
N VAL A 124 -2.20 0.57 9.87
CA VAL A 124 -2.88 -0.41 10.74
C VAL A 124 -4.16 0.17 11.35
N HIS A 125 -4.12 1.41 11.84
CA HIS A 125 -5.24 1.98 12.58
C HIS A 125 -6.52 2.06 11.71
N PRO A 126 -7.66 1.46 12.14
CA PRO A 126 -8.87 1.34 11.29
C PRO A 126 -9.49 2.67 10.86
N LYS A 127 -9.27 3.75 11.64
CA LYS A 127 -9.77 5.09 11.32
C LYS A 127 -8.78 5.91 10.49
N SER A 128 -7.63 5.35 10.13
CA SER A 128 -6.63 6.02 9.31
C SER A 128 -7.18 6.36 7.92
N PRO A 129 -7.15 7.63 7.50
CA PRO A 129 -7.48 8.02 6.14
C PRO A 129 -6.47 7.44 5.15
N LEU A 130 -5.20 7.33 5.56
CA LEU A 130 -4.14 6.80 4.70
C LEU A 130 -4.32 5.30 4.45
N ARG A 131 -4.81 4.53 5.44
CA ARG A 131 -5.20 3.12 5.25
C ARG A 131 -6.25 2.98 4.15
N LYS A 132 -7.27 3.85 4.17
CA LYS A 132 -8.31 3.85 3.13
C LYS A 132 -7.74 4.20 1.75
N VAL A 133 -6.93 5.25 1.69
CA VAL A 133 -6.32 5.69 0.41
C VAL A 133 -5.37 4.63 -0.14
N ALA A 134 -4.59 3.97 0.71
CA ALA A 134 -3.65 2.93 0.31
C ALA A 134 -4.38 1.70 -0.25
N PHE A 135 -5.38 1.18 0.47
CA PHE A 135 -5.90 -0.17 0.18
C PHE A 135 -7.23 -0.21 -0.57
N ALA A 136 -8.04 0.86 -0.58
CA ALA A 136 -9.43 0.78 -1.07
C ALA A 136 -9.57 0.42 -2.55
N ASN A 137 -8.57 0.74 -3.37
CA ASN A 137 -8.60 0.49 -4.81
C ASN A 137 -7.80 -0.74 -5.25
N MET A 138 -7.15 -1.42 -4.31
CA MET A 138 -6.34 -2.62 -4.58
C MET A 138 -7.22 -3.87 -4.69
N LYS A 139 -6.76 -4.87 -5.45
CA LYS A 139 -7.47 -6.13 -5.67
C LYS A 139 -6.54 -7.32 -5.42
N VAL A 140 -7.06 -8.45 -4.98
CA VAL A 140 -6.25 -9.68 -4.88
C VAL A 140 -5.91 -10.20 -6.28
N ALA A 141 -6.89 -10.17 -7.20
CA ALA A 141 -6.70 -10.65 -8.55
C ALA A 141 -7.52 -9.84 -9.56
N LEU A 142 -7.03 -9.79 -10.80
CA LEU A 142 -7.67 -9.09 -11.91
C LEU A 142 -7.70 -9.98 -13.16
N ILE A 143 -8.83 -9.97 -13.87
CA ILE A 143 -8.94 -10.59 -15.20
C ILE A 143 -8.72 -9.51 -16.25
N VAL A 144 -7.77 -9.75 -17.16
CA VAL A 144 -7.54 -8.92 -18.34
C VAL A 144 -7.56 -9.82 -19.58
N GLY A 145 -8.62 -9.69 -20.38
CA GLY A 145 -8.87 -10.57 -21.52
C GLY A 145 -9.00 -12.03 -21.09
N ARG A 146 -7.99 -12.86 -21.41
CA ARG A 146 -7.95 -14.29 -21.08
C ARG A 146 -6.98 -14.62 -19.94
N SER A 147 -6.36 -13.61 -19.35
CA SER A 147 -5.34 -13.75 -18.32
C SER A 147 -5.89 -13.40 -16.96
N VAL A 148 -5.47 -14.15 -15.94
CA VAL A 148 -5.65 -13.81 -14.53
C VAL A 148 -4.32 -13.31 -14.01
N LEU A 149 -4.32 -12.12 -13.41
CA LEU A 149 -3.16 -11.48 -12.81
C LEU A 149 -3.33 -11.50 -11.29
N VAL A 150 -2.29 -11.91 -10.58
CA VAL A 150 -2.21 -12.04 -9.12
C VAL A 150 -0.75 -11.88 -8.72
N HIS A 151 -0.49 -11.39 -7.51
CA HIS A 151 0.86 -11.21 -6.98
C HIS A 151 1.63 -12.54 -6.86
N GLY A 152 1.05 -13.50 -6.12
CA GLY A 152 1.61 -14.84 -5.94
C GLY A 152 1.05 -15.84 -6.94
N GLY A 153 0.00 -16.56 -6.52
CA GLY A 153 -0.65 -17.57 -7.36
C GLY A 153 -2.11 -17.81 -6.99
N LEU A 154 -2.91 -18.19 -7.98
CA LEU A 154 -4.32 -18.49 -7.81
C LEU A 154 -4.61 -19.91 -8.31
N VAL A 155 -5.11 -20.77 -7.43
CA VAL A 155 -5.56 -22.14 -7.77
C VAL A 155 -7.05 -22.28 -7.53
N PRO A 156 -7.76 -23.23 -8.18
CA PRO A 156 -9.21 -23.38 -8.04
C PRO A 156 -9.71 -23.51 -6.60
N LYS A 157 -8.91 -24.10 -5.71
CA LYS A 157 -9.22 -24.23 -4.28
C LYS A 157 -9.40 -22.86 -3.59
N HIS A 158 -8.72 -21.80 -4.02
CA HIS A 158 -8.89 -20.46 -3.44
C HIS A 158 -10.30 -19.91 -3.70
N LEU A 159 -10.97 -20.37 -4.77
CA LEU A 159 -12.30 -19.90 -5.16
C LEU A 159 -13.42 -20.86 -4.76
N SER A 160 -13.11 -22.01 -4.15
CA SER A 160 -14.14 -23.03 -3.87
C SER A 160 -15.17 -22.57 -2.85
N HIS A 161 -14.77 -21.74 -1.89
CA HIS A 161 -15.68 -21.16 -0.91
C HIS A 161 -16.75 -20.29 -1.59
N TYR A 162 -16.32 -19.41 -2.50
CA TYR A 162 -17.20 -18.45 -3.16
C TYR A 162 -18.11 -19.07 -4.23
N LYS A 163 -17.77 -20.26 -4.74
CA LYS A 163 -18.58 -21.00 -5.73
C LYS A 163 -19.74 -21.78 -5.13
N ASN A 164 -19.89 -21.79 -3.81
CA ASN A 164 -20.99 -22.50 -3.17
C ASN A 164 -22.32 -21.83 -3.54
N GLU A 165 -23.31 -22.59 -4.02
CA GLU A 165 -24.64 -22.08 -4.42
C GLU A 165 -25.37 -21.33 -3.30
N ASN A 166 -25.00 -21.58 -2.04
CA ASN A 166 -25.52 -20.87 -0.88
C ASN A 166 -24.82 -19.52 -0.60
N CYS A 167 -23.74 -19.19 -1.31
CA CYS A 167 -23.10 -17.88 -1.23
C CYS A 167 -23.80 -16.92 -2.20
N CYS A 168 -24.03 -15.69 -1.73
CA CYS A 168 -24.69 -14.62 -2.48
C CYS A 168 -23.98 -14.23 -3.79
N ASP A 169 -22.72 -14.64 -3.96
CA ASP A 169 -21.83 -14.22 -5.05
C ASP A 169 -21.31 -15.39 -5.91
N HIS A 170 -22.03 -16.52 -5.96
CA HIS A 170 -21.58 -17.73 -6.66
C HIS A 170 -21.33 -17.55 -8.18
N ASP A 171 -21.95 -16.54 -8.80
CA ASP A 171 -21.74 -16.18 -10.21
C ASP A 171 -20.45 -15.36 -10.45
N ASP A 172 -19.86 -14.76 -9.41
CA ASP A 172 -18.62 -13.98 -9.48
C ASP A 172 -17.69 -14.26 -8.28
N PRO A 173 -17.08 -15.46 -8.23
CA PRO A 173 -16.25 -15.86 -7.11
C PRO A 173 -14.96 -15.02 -6.97
N LEU A 174 -14.44 -14.47 -8.08
CA LEU A 174 -13.25 -13.64 -8.05
C LEU A 174 -13.57 -12.25 -7.48
N GLY A 175 -14.69 -11.66 -7.89
CA GLY A 175 -15.16 -10.40 -7.31
C GLY A 175 -15.52 -10.54 -5.84
N ALA A 176 -16.11 -11.67 -5.43
CA ALA A 176 -16.38 -11.96 -4.03
C ALA A 176 -15.09 -11.96 -3.19
N MET A 177 -14.06 -12.70 -3.64
CA MET A 177 -12.75 -12.72 -3.00
C MET A 177 -12.12 -11.31 -2.92
N ASN A 178 -12.20 -10.53 -4.00
CA ASN A 178 -11.69 -9.15 -4.01
C ASN A 178 -12.41 -8.25 -3.00
N ARG A 179 -13.75 -8.35 -2.90
CA ARG A 179 -14.54 -7.58 -1.94
C ARG A 179 -14.22 -7.97 -0.50
N GLU A 180 -14.17 -9.26 -0.20
CA GLU A 180 -13.84 -9.75 1.14
C GLU A 180 -12.45 -9.28 1.57
N ALA A 181 -11.45 -9.40 0.68
CA ALA A 181 -10.11 -8.91 0.95
C ALA A 181 -10.08 -7.40 1.18
N GLN A 182 -10.72 -6.61 0.32
CA GLN A 182 -10.82 -5.15 0.52
C GLN A 182 -11.48 -4.81 1.85
N GLU A 183 -12.56 -5.51 2.23
CA GLU A 183 -13.20 -5.31 3.53
C GLU A 183 -12.27 -5.63 4.69
N TRP A 184 -11.50 -6.72 4.61
CA TRP A 184 -10.49 -7.07 5.61
C TRP A 184 -9.40 -5.99 5.70
N PHE A 185 -8.85 -5.56 4.56
CA PHE A 185 -7.86 -4.48 4.49
C PHE A 185 -8.42 -3.14 4.99
N LEU A 186 -9.72 -2.88 4.95
CA LEU A 186 -10.30 -1.62 5.45
C LEU A 186 -10.81 -1.71 6.89
N LYS A 187 -11.16 -2.90 7.40
CA LYS A 187 -11.82 -3.09 8.71
C LYS A 187 -10.98 -3.83 9.76
N GLN A 188 -10.19 -4.84 9.37
CA GLN A 188 -9.74 -5.91 10.31
C GLN A 188 -8.24 -6.05 10.55
N GLY A 189 -7.35 -5.30 9.87
CA GLY A 189 -5.90 -5.44 10.12
C GLY A 189 -5.40 -5.06 11.53
N ALA A 190 -6.30 -4.71 12.45
CA ALA A 190 -5.98 -4.42 13.84
C ALA A 190 -6.56 -5.43 14.86
N SER A 191 -7.28 -6.48 14.43
CA SER A 191 -8.04 -7.36 15.35
C SER A 191 -7.33 -8.64 15.81
N SER A 192 -6.10 -8.92 15.36
CA SER A 192 -5.38 -10.16 15.70
C SER A 192 -4.34 -10.06 16.83
N ASN A 193 -4.07 -8.87 17.40
CA ASN A 193 -3.07 -8.70 18.47
C ASN A 193 -3.66 -8.34 19.86
N ASN A 194 -4.82 -8.90 20.22
CA ASN A 194 -5.20 -8.97 21.63
C ASN A 194 -4.62 -10.24 22.27
N ASN A 195 -3.30 -10.26 22.43
CA ASN A 195 -2.65 -10.99 23.52
C ASN A 195 -2.31 -9.95 24.60
N THR A 196 -3.33 -9.55 25.35
CA THR A 196 -3.14 -9.22 26.76
C THR A 196 -3.84 -10.33 27.50
N ASP A 197 -3.06 -11.33 27.88
CA ASP A 197 -3.49 -12.36 28.81
C ASP A 197 -4.04 -11.66 30.06
N ASP A 198 -5.26 -12.02 30.40
CA ASP A 198 -5.82 -11.86 31.73
C ASP A 198 -4.92 -12.65 32.70
N GLU A 199 -4.02 -11.98 33.41
CA GLU A 199 -3.42 -12.48 34.64
C GLU A 199 -3.84 -11.58 35.82
N GLU A 200 -4.74 -12.16 36.63
CA GLU A 200 -5.12 -11.90 38.05
C GLU A 200 -5.33 -10.46 38.56
#